data_AF-A0A350TKQ0-F1
#
_entry.id   AF-A0A350TKQ0-F1
#
_cell.length_a   1.000
_cell.length_b   1.000
_cell.length_c   1.000
_cell.angle_alpha   90.00
_cell.angle_beta   90.00
_cell.angle_gamma   90.00
#
_symmetry.space_group_name_H-M   'P 1'
#
loop_
_entity.id
_entity.type
_entity.pdbx_description
1 polymer ?
#
loop_
_entity_poly.entity_id
_entity_poly.type
_entity_poly.pdbx_seq_one_letter_code
_entity_poly.pdbx_strand_id
1 'polypeptide(L)'
;MYPFVHRRKHLVSYVLYLQAQGKSASTVKTDLSAIRFFHEKMSHPRYTLPGNEELGVALERRRFGQQDRTWTNPEFGELIGRAMAEEREDYILALYLARYAGLRIHECFRMDTAAAERALRENALTVKGKGGKVRIVPIEDDRITMMLE
;
A
#
# COMPACT_ATOMS: atom_id res chain seq x y z
N MET A 1 9.04 34.19 19.49
CA MET A 1 8.75 32.88 18.88
C MET A 1 7.22 32.77 18.78
N TYR A 2 6.65 32.93 17.58
CA TYR A 2 5.19 32.87 17.42
C TYR A 2 4.71 31.46 17.77
N PRO A 3 3.84 31.28 18.78
CA PRO A 3 3.30 29.96 19.05
C PRO A 3 2.41 29.61 17.86
N PHE A 4 2.77 28.56 17.13
CA PHE A 4 2.01 28.07 16.00
C PHE A 4 0.77 27.35 16.54
N VAL A 5 -0.24 28.13 16.93
CA VAL A 5 -1.38 27.60 17.69
C VAL A 5 -2.46 27.11 16.73
N HIS A 6 -2.34 25.88 16.25
CA HIS A 6 -3.44 25.21 15.58
C HIS A 6 -4.61 25.06 16.56
N ARG A 7 -5.81 25.44 16.12
CA ARG A 7 -7.05 25.28 16.88
C ARG A 7 -8.18 24.87 15.93
N ARG A 8 -9.32 24.41 16.43
CA ARG A 8 -10.44 23.88 15.63
C ARG A 8 -10.72 24.64 14.33
N LYS A 9 -10.81 25.98 14.38
CA LYS A 9 -11.08 26.81 13.19
C LYS A 9 -10.04 26.66 12.07
N HIS A 10 -8.77 26.44 12.42
CA HIS A 10 -7.69 26.27 11.45
C HIS A 10 -7.82 24.92 10.73
N LEU A 11 -8.16 23.85 11.46
CA LEU A 11 -8.42 22.53 10.86
C LEU A 11 -9.65 22.58 9.95
N VAL A 12 -10.75 23.21 10.39
CA VAL A 12 -11.95 23.39 9.58
C VAL A 12 -11.64 24.15 8.29
N SER A 13 -10.96 25.28 8.38
CA SER A 13 -10.57 26.07 7.20
C SER A 13 -9.69 25.28 6.24
N TYR A 14 -8.77 24.47 6.77
CA TYR A 14 -7.88 23.64 5.95
C TYR A 14 -8.62 22.50 5.25
N VAL A 15 -9.58 21.85 5.93
CA VAL A 15 -10.45 20.85 5.31
C VAL A 15 -11.25 21.45 4.16
N LEU A 16 -11.89 22.61 4.38
CA LEU A 16 -12.67 23.28 3.34
C LEU A 16 -11.79 23.68 2.14
N TYR A 17 -10.57 24.15 2.39
CA TYR A 17 -9.60 24.45 1.34
C TYR A 17 -9.26 23.20 0.52
N LEU A 18 -8.93 22.07 1.16
CA LEU A 18 -8.62 20.83 0.45
C LEU A 18 -9.82 20.27 -0.31
N GLN A 19 -11.03 20.41 0.24
CA GLN A 19 -12.27 20.02 -0.44
C GLN A 19 -12.56 20.89 -1.66
N ALA A 20 -12.35 22.21 -1.58
CA ALA A 20 -12.47 23.11 -2.72
C ALA A 20 -11.47 22.77 -3.85
N GLN A 21 -10.33 22.15 -3.51
CA GLN A 21 -9.37 21.61 -4.47
C GLN A 21 -9.73 20.20 -4.99
N GLY A 22 -10.88 19.66 -4.62
CA GLY A 22 -11.32 18.32 -5.03
C GLY A 22 -10.50 17.17 -4.43
N LYS A 23 -9.80 17.39 -3.30
CA LYS A 23 -9.04 16.31 -2.66
C LYS A 23 -9.97 15.26 -2.08
N SER A 24 -9.60 13.99 -2.24
CA SER A 24 -10.38 12.87 -1.68
C SER A 24 -10.46 12.95 -0.15
N ALA A 25 -11.55 12.46 0.44
CA ALA A 25 -11.70 12.40 1.89
C ALA A 25 -10.55 11.62 2.57
N SER A 26 -9.99 10.61 1.91
CA SER A 26 -8.80 9.88 2.36
C SER A 26 -7.56 10.77 2.45
N THR A 27 -7.30 11.59 1.43
CA THR A 27 -6.19 12.54 1.42
C THR A 27 -6.33 13.55 2.54
N VAL A 28 -7.51 14.16 2.68
CA VAL A 28 -7.79 15.13 3.75
C VAL A 28 -7.57 14.50 5.14
N LYS A 29 -8.03 13.27 5.36
CA LYS A 29 -7.83 12.55 6.63
C LYS A 29 -6.36 12.29 6.92
N THR A 30 -5.57 11.92 5.91
CA THR A 30 -4.11 11.73 6.07
C THR A 30 -3.43 13.03 6.50
N ASP A 31 -3.74 14.15 5.85
CA ASP A 31 -3.14 15.44 6.20
C ASP A 31 -3.55 15.89 7.62
N LEU A 32 -4.83 15.71 7.99
CA LEU A 32 -5.28 15.98 9.35
C LEU A 32 -4.59 15.10 10.38
N SER A 33 -4.34 13.82 10.09
CA SER A 33 -3.57 12.93 10.96
C SER A 33 -2.13 13.40 11.12
N ALA A 34 -1.48 13.89 10.05
CA ALA A 34 -0.14 14.46 10.13
C ALA A 34 -0.10 15.72 11.01
N ILE A 35 -1.05 16.64 10.83
CA ILE A 35 -1.17 17.85 11.66
C ILE A 35 -1.33 17.48 13.14
N ARG A 36 -2.21 16.53 13.46
CA ARG A 36 -2.43 16.06 14.84
C ARG A 36 -1.20 15.37 15.42
N PHE A 37 -0.52 14.55 14.62
CA PHE A 37 0.71 13.88 15.04
C PHE A 37 1.79 14.89 15.43
N PHE A 38 2.05 15.91 14.59
CA PHE A 38 3.02 16.96 14.93
C PHE A 38 2.60 17.77 16.16
N HIS A 39 1.31 18.04 16.30
CA HIS A 39 0.77 18.75 17.44
C HIS A 39 0.92 17.97 18.75
N GLU A 40 0.76 16.64 18.74
CA GLU A 40 1.00 15.76 19.89
C GLU A 40 2.47 15.77 20.33
N LYS A 41 3.41 15.99 19.41
CA LYS A 41 4.85 16.08 19.72
C LYS A 41 5.29 17.44 20.26
N MET A 42 4.39 18.41 20.37
CA MET A 42 4.70 19.70 21.00
C MET A 42 4.77 19.56 22.53
N SER A 43 5.73 20.22 23.18
CA SER A 43 5.94 20.08 24.63
C SER A 43 4.81 20.68 25.47
N HIS A 44 4.23 21.80 25.03
CA HIS A 44 3.16 22.52 25.75
C HIS A 44 2.12 23.08 24.79
N PRO A 45 1.30 22.22 24.14
CA PRO A 45 0.26 22.70 23.25
C PRO A 45 -0.80 23.48 24.02
N ARG A 46 -1.16 24.66 23.52
CA ARG A 46 -2.16 25.55 24.16
C ARG A 46 -3.60 25.02 24.04
N TYR A 47 -3.89 24.20 23.04
CA TYR A 47 -5.23 23.65 22.78
C TYR A 47 -5.15 22.18 22.42
N THR A 48 -6.19 21.41 22.72
CA THR A 48 -6.35 20.06 22.16
C THR A 48 -6.98 20.16 20.77
N LEU A 49 -6.40 19.46 19.79
CA LEU A 49 -6.98 19.42 18.45
C LEU A 49 -8.15 18.43 18.38
N PRO A 50 -9.29 18.81 17.79
CA PRO A 50 -10.46 17.94 17.70
C PRO A 50 -10.26 16.75 16.76
N GLY A 51 -10.97 15.66 17.06
CA GLY A 51 -11.10 14.50 16.18
C GLY A 51 -11.90 14.80 14.91
N ASN A 52 -11.96 13.86 13.95
CA ASN A 52 -12.66 14.10 12.68
C ASN A 52 -14.17 14.35 12.89
N GLU A 53 -14.80 13.69 13.86
CA GLU A 53 -16.24 13.80 14.14
C GLU A 53 -16.60 15.15 14.79
N GLU A 54 -15.66 15.77 15.50
CA GLU A 54 -15.83 17.04 16.21
C GLU A 54 -15.61 18.28 15.30
N LEU A 55 -15.09 18.09 14.09
CA LEU A 55 -14.84 19.20 13.16
C LEU A 55 -16.13 19.78 12.58
N GLY A 56 -17.23 19.02 12.56
CA GLY A 56 -18.50 19.47 11.98
C GLY A 56 -18.45 19.67 10.46
N VAL A 57 -17.49 19.04 9.78
CA VAL A 57 -17.31 19.06 8.32
C VAL A 57 -17.51 17.67 7.76
N ALA A 58 -18.14 17.57 6.59
CA ALA A 58 -18.41 16.28 5.96
C ALA A 58 -17.10 15.61 5.52
N LEU A 59 -16.75 14.50 6.16
CA LEU A 59 -15.58 13.69 5.82
C LEU A 59 -15.99 12.23 5.62
N GLU A 60 -16.34 11.88 4.39
CA GLU A 60 -16.83 10.53 4.03
C GLU A 60 -16.00 9.40 4.65
N ARG A 61 -16.67 8.46 5.32
CA ARG A 61 -16.01 7.27 5.86
C ARG A 61 -15.48 6.42 4.70
N ARG A 62 -14.26 5.91 4.87
CA ARG A 62 -13.64 5.02 3.88
C ARG A 62 -14.51 3.77 3.75
N ARG A 63 -14.94 3.48 2.53
CA ARG A 63 -15.59 2.21 2.17
C ARG A 63 -14.54 1.32 1.51
N PHE A 64 -14.46 0.08 1.95
CA PHE A 64 -13.59 -0.94 1.36
C PHE A 64 -14.44 -1.84 0.44
N GLY A 65 -13.82 -2.42 -0.59
CA GLY A 65 -14.46 -3.44 -1.43
C GLY A 65 -15.60 -2.94 -2.34
N GLN A 66 -15.63 -1.66 -2.70
CA GLN A 66 -16.69 -1.13 -3.59
C GLN A 66 -16.61 -1.67 -5.02
N GLN A 67 -15.41 -2.03 -5.47
CA GLN A 67 -15.18 -2.65 -6.77
C GLN A 67 -14.12 -3.72 -6.60
N ASP A 68 -14.40 -4.94 -7.08
CA ASP A 68 -13.37 -5.95 -7.25
C ASP A 68 -12.46 -5.49 -8.40
N ARG A 69 -11.18 -5.29 -8.09
CA ARG A 69 -10.15 -4.89 -9.05
C ARG A 69 -9.19 -6.05 -9.34
N THR A 70 -9.54 -7.25 -8.90
CA THR A 70 -8.81 -8.47 -9.23
C THR A 70 -8.99 -8.73 -10.71
N TRP A 71 -7.88 -8.99 -11.40
CA TRP A 71 -7.98 -9.38 -12.81
C TRP A 71 -8.66 -10.73 -12.93
N THR A 72 -9.56 -10.80 -13.89
CA THR A 72 -10.11 -12.05 -14.37
C THR A 72 -9.00 -12.92 -14.96
N ASN A 73 -9.25 -14.23 -15.06
CA ASN A 73 -8.27 -15.13 -15.67
C ASN A 73 -7.94 -14.76 -17.13
N PRO A 74 -8.90 -14.33 -17.98
CA PRO A 74 -8.58 -13.82 -19.32
C PRO A 74 -7.66 -12.59 -19.30
N GLU A 75 -7.97 -11.57 -18.49
CA GLU A 75 -7.12 -10.36 -18.39
C GLU A 75 -5.70 -10.70 -17.92
N PHE A 76 -5.57 -11.63 -16.97
CA PHE A 76 -4.26 -12.11 -16.52
C PHE A 76 -3.51 -12.84 -17.66
N GLY A 77 -4.21 -13.70 -18.40
CA GLY A 77 -3.65 -14.42 -19.55
C GLY A 77 -3.18 -13.47 -20.67
N GLU A 78 -3.96 -12.44 -20.98
CA GLU A 78 -3.58 -11.40 -21.95
C GLU A 78 -2.30 -10.67 -21.54
N LEU A 79 -2.16 -10.32 -20.26
CA LEU A 79 -0.95 -9.65 -19.79
C LEU A 79 0.27 -10.58 -19.82
N ILE A 80 0.11 -11.85 -19.45
CA ILE A 80 1.18 -12.85 -19.58
C ILE A 80 1.60 -12.96 -21.04
N GLY A 81 0.65 -13.07 -21.97
CA GLY A 81 0.93 -13.12 -23.41
C GLY A 81 1.68 -11.88 -23.92
N ARG A 82 1.32 -10.69 -23.41
CA ARG A 82 2.04 -9.46 -23.74
C ARG A 82 3.46 -9.44 -23.18
N ALA A 83 3.66 -9.87 -21.93
CA ALA A 83 4.98 -9.95 -21.33
C ALA A 83 5.88 -10.96 -22.06
N MET A 84 5.32 -12.08 -22.54
CA MET A 84 6.02 -13.04 -23.39
C MET A 84 6.42 -12.43 -24.74
N ALA A 85 5.51 -11.71 -25.40
CA ALA A 85 5.79 -11.05 -26.68
C ALA A 85 6.86 -9.95 -26.57
N GLU A 86 6.99 -9.33 -25.40
CA GLU A 86 8.02 -8.33 -25.09
C GLU A 86 9.30 -8.96 -24.47
N GLU A 87 9.38 -10.29 -24.37
CA GLU A 87 10.51 -11.03 -23.78
C GLU A 87 10.84 -10.59 -22.33
N ARG A 88 9.81 -10.26 -21.55
CA ARG A 88 9.91 -9.77 -20.16
C ARG A 88 9.66 -10.87 -19.14
N GLU A 89 10.61 -11.78 -19.02
CA GLU A 89 10.58 -12.87 -18.03
C GLU A 89 10.44 -12.37 -16.59
N ASP A 90 11.07 -11.23 -16.27
CA ASP A 90 10.98 -10.58 -14.97
C ASP A 90 9.54 -10.17 -14.63
N TYR A 91 8.76 -9.75 -15.63
CA TYR A 91 7.34 -9.41 -15.45
C TYR A 91 6.50 -10.67 -15.31
N ILE A 92 6.77 -11.71 -16.11
CA ILE A 92 6.08 -12.99 -16.03
C ILE A 92 6.23 -13.58 -14.63
N LEU A 93 7.46 -13.64 -14.11
CA LEU A 93 7.74 -14.12 -12.75
C LEU A 93 7.04 -13.25 -11.69
N ALA A 94 7.14 -11.92 -11.78
CA ALA A 94 6.49 -11.02 -10.83
C ALA A 94 4.95 -11.19 -10.81
N LEU A 95 4.34 -11.45 -11.97
CA LEU A 95 2.91 -11.71 -12.12
C LEU A 95 2.50 -13.03 -11.46
N TYR A 96 3.25 -14.11 -11.70
CA TYR A 96 3.00 -15.40 -11.04
C TYR A 96 3.13 -15.31 -9.52
N LEU A 97 4.21 -14.68 -9.03
CA LEU A 97 4.43 -14.46 -7.59
C LEU A 97 3.33 -13.63 -6.94
N ALA A 98 2.85 -12.58 -7.62
CA ALA A 98 1.76 -11.76 -7.10
C ALA A 98 0.42 -12.51 -7.10
N ARG A 99 0.11 -13.25 -8.17
CA ARG A 99 -1.17 -13.92 -8.36
C ARG A 99 -1.34 -15.17 -7.49
N TYR A 100 -0.29 -15.98 -7.38
CA TYR A 100 -0.35 -17.31 -6.77
C TYR A 100 0.34 -17.37 -5.41
N ALA A 101 1.31 -16.49 -5.13
CA ALA A 101 1.97 -16.42 -3.82
C ALA A 101 1.63 -15.13 -3.03
N GLY A 102 0.81 -14.23 -3.59
CA GLY A 102 0.36 -13.02 -2.90
C GLY A 102 1.49 -12.06 -2.54
N LEU A 103 2.61 -12.10 -3.27
CA LEU A 103 3.72 -11.17 -3.06
C LEU A 103 3.33 -9.77 -3.52
N ARG A 104 3.78 -8.77 -2.76
CA ARG A 104 3.69 -7.37 -3.18
C ARG A 104 4.79 -7.08 -4.18
N ILE A 105 4.56 -6.12 -5.06
CA ILE A 105 5.51 -5.72 -6.11
C ILE A 105 6.98 -5.59 -5.61
N HIS A 106 7.20 -4.93 -4.49
CA HIS A 106 8.55 -4.74 -3.92
C HIS A 106 9.16 -6.02 -3.32
N GLU A 107 8.35 -7.02 -3.00
CA GLU A 107 8.79 -8.34 -2.55
C GLU A 107 9.22 -9.17 -3.75
N CYS A 108 8.48 -9.11 -4.87
CA CYS A 108 8.88 -9.76 -6.14
C CYS A 108 10.26 -9.26 -6.61
N PHE A 109 10.46 -7.94 -6.67
CA PHE A 109 11.72 -7.33 -7.14
C PHE A 109 12.90 -7.45 -6.15
N ARG A 110 12.68 -7.99 -4.94
CA ARG A 110 13.76 -8.26 -3.98
C ARG A 110 14.29 -9.68 -4.10
N MET A 111 13.63 -10.55 -4.88
CA MET A 111 14.12 -11.90 -5.09
C MET A 111 15.46 -11.86 -5.83
N ASP A 112 16.45 -12.52 -5.26
CA ASP A 112 17.76 -12.75 -5.86
C ASP A 112 17.95 -14.25 -6.15
N THR A 113 19.04 -14.58 -6.84
CA THR A 113 19.36 -15.97 -7.22
C THR A 113 19.42 -16.90 -6.00
N ALA A 114 20.01 -16.45 -4.88
CA ALA A 114 20.10 -17.27 -3.67
C ALA A 114 18.72 -17.52 -3.04
N ALA A 115 17.82 -16.55 -3.07
CA ALA A 115 16.44 -16.71 -2.63
C ALA A 115 15.65 -17.63 -3.55
N ALA A 116 15.84 -17.55 -4.86
CA ALA A 116 15.22 -18.45 -5.85
C ALA A 116 15.69 -19.90 -5.67
N GLU A 117 17.00 -20.15 -5.61
CA GLU A 117 17.57 -21.48 -5.38
C GLU A 117 17.09 -22.11 -4.08
N ARG A 118 17.03 -21.32 -3.01
CA ARG A 118 16.48 -21.77 -1.73
C ARG A 118 14.99 -22.10 -1.87
N ALA A 119 14.23 -21.27 -2.59
CA ALA A 119 12.81 -21.49 -2.77
C ALA A 119 12.51 -22.80 -3.52
N LEU A 120 13.31 -23.12 -4.55
CA LEU A 120 13.27 -24.41 -5.25
C LEU A 120 13.60 -25.58 -4.31
N ARG A 121 14.65 -25.45 -3.50
CA ARG A 121 15.09 -26.50 -2.57
C ARG A 121 14.08 -26.77 -1.44
N GLU A 122 13.48 -25.71 -0.92
CA GLU A 122 12.58 -25.77 0.25
C GLU A 122 11.09 -25.84 -0.15
N ASN A 123 10.78 -25.75 -1.44
CA ASN A 123 9.43 -25.61 -1.99
C ASN A 123 8.62 -24.47 -1.34
N ALA A 124 9.30 -23.38 -0.94
CA ALA A 124 8.70 -22.26 -0.23
C ALA A 124 9.50 -20.96 -0.39
N LEU A 125 8.80 -19.84 -0.58
CA LEU A 125 9.38 -18.51 -0.67
C LEU A 125 9.57 -17.91 0.74
N THR A 126 10.81 -17.57 1.08
CA THR A 126 11.11 -16.77 2.28
C THR A 126 10.98 -15.28 1.96
N VAL A 127 9.89 -14.65 2.39
CA VAL A 127 9.57 -13.25 2.05
C VAL A 127 9.79 -12.31 3.22
N LYS A 128 10.61 -11.27 3.01
CA LYS A 128 10.81 -10.18 3.97
C LYS A 128 9.95 -8.96 3.61
N GLY A 129 8.87 -8.78 4.36
CA GLY A 129 7.92 -7.67 4.19
C GLY A 129 8.36 -6.37 4.88
N LYS A 130 7.43 -5.40 4.92
CA LYS A 130 7.65 -4.09 5.57
C LYS A 130 7.96 -4.26 7.06
N GLY A 131 8.91 -3.47 7.57
CA GLY A 131 9.35 -3.53 8.97
C GLY A 131 10.23 -4.74 9.30
N GLY A 132 10.75 -5.44 8.28
CA GLY A 132 11.66 -6.56 8.48
C GLY A 132 10.99 -7.87 8.87
N LYS A 133 9.65 -7.93 8.91
CA LYS A 133 8.90 -9.15 9.22
C LYS A 133 9.11 -10.18 8.11
N VAL A 134 9.54 -11.38 8.49
CA VAL A 134 9.75 -12.51 7.59
C VAL A 134 8.54 -13.44 7.65
N ARG A 135 8.12 -13.96 6.50
CA ARG A 135 7.10 -14.99 6.37
C ARG A 135 7.53 -16.04 5.35
N ILE A 136 7.08 -17.27 5.55
CA ILE A 136 7.24 -18.36 4.59
C ILE A 136 5.94 -18.49 3.80
N VAL A 137 6.05 -18.56 2.48
CA VAL A 137 4.92 -18.74 1.57
C VAL A 137 5.16 -20.03 0.78
N PRO A 138 4.35 -21.08 0.98
CA PRO A 138 4.46 -22.31 0.19
C PRO A 138 4.32 -22.03 -1.31
N ILE A 139 5.05 -22.78 -2.14
CA ILE A 139 4.84 -22.76 -3.59
C ILE A 139 3.77 -23.81 -3.92
N GLU A 140 2.58 -23.35 -4.25
CA GLU A 140 1.43 -24.22 -4.61
C GLU A 140 1.22 -24.33 -6.13
N ASP A 141 1.92 -23.50 -6.91
CA ASP A 141 1.77 -23.43 -8.37
C ASP A 141 3.10 -23.70 -9.05
N ASP A 142 3.18 -24.81 -9.78
CA ASP A 142 4.41 -25.28 -10.43
C ASP A 142 4.98 -24.27 -11.44
N ARG A 143 4.15 -23.35 -11.96
CA ARG A 143 4.62 -22.29 -12.87
C ARG A 143 5.56 -21.32 -12.17
N ILE A 144 5.47 -21.18 -10.85
CA ILE A 144 6.46 -20.42 -10.08
C ILE A 144 7.80 -21.15 -10.12
N THR A 145 7.81 -22.46 -9.82
CA THR A 145 9.02 -23.29 -9.83
C THR A 145 9.70 -23.25 -11.19
N MET A 146 8.95 -23.44 -12.28
CA MET A 146 9.48 -23.38 -13.66
C MET A 146 10.14 -22.05 -14.03
N MET A 147 9.75 -20.94 -13.40
CA MET A 147 10.30 -19.61 -13.65
C MET A 147 11.48 -19.27 -12.72
N LEU A 148 11.75 -20.10 -11.71
CA LEU A 148 12.86 -19.92 -10.79
C LEU A 148 14.09 -20.78 -11.14
N GLU A 149 13.91 -21.81 -11.98
CA GLU A 149 14.96 -22.66 -12.55
C GLU A 149 15.82 -21.92 -13.58
#